data_AF-A0A8S0SH39-F1
#
_entry.id   AF-A0A8S0SH39-F1
#
_cell.length_a   1.000
_cell.length_b   1.000
_cell.length_c   1.000
_cell.angle_alpha   90.00
_cell.angle_beta   90.00
_cell.angle_gamma   90.00
#
_symmetry.space_group_name_H-M   'P 1'
#
loop_
_entity.id
_entity.type
_entity.pdbx_description
1 polymer ?
#
loop_
_entity_poly.entity_id
_entity_poly.type
_entity_poly.pdbx_seq_one_letter_code
_entity_poly.pdbx_strand_id
1 'polypeptide(L)'
;MGRGRVQLKRIENKISRQVTFSKRRSGLLKKAHEISVLCDAEVALIVFSTKGKLFEYSTDSSMEKIIERYERYSYAEQRLNMTDDESQEKWNLEFPKLVARVELLQRNIRNYVGEDLGPLSLRELQSLEQQLDTAVKRIRTRKNQLMHESISELQKKERSLQEQNNLLLKKMKEKEEQQQQQQNSSNFVFPRPPPQSLRPSSLSIGGDSEQAGAQNEQLGGDQTIPNTTSAMPPWFLRPTNQ
;
A
#
# COMPACT_ATOMS: atom_id res chain seq x y z
N MET A 1 15.08 -43.86 -16.42
CA MET A 1 15.54 -44.43 -15.14
C MET A 1 14.39 -44.43 -14.14
N GLY A 2 13.50 -45.43 -14.20
CA GLY A 2 12.36 -45.52 -13.26
C GLY A 2 12.84 -46.05 -11.90
N ARG A 3 12.63 -45.28 -10.83
CA ARG A 3 12.82 -45.77 -9.45
C ARG A 3 11.80 -46.88 -9.20
N GLY A 4 12.24 -48.00 -8.61
CA GLY A 4 11.41 -49.16 -8.32
C GLY A 4 10.20 -48.86 -7.40
N ARG A 5 9.33 -49.86 -7.25
CA ARG A 5 8.10 -49.76 -6.46
C ARG A 5 8.42 -49.36 -5.01
N VAL A 6 7.75 -48.31 -4.53
CA VAL A 6 7.89 -47.82 -3.15
C VAL A 6 6.69 -48.29 -2.32
N GLN A 7 6.92 -48.76 -1.10
CA GLN A 7 5.86 -49.13 -0.15
C GLN A 7 5.06 -47.89 0.29
N LEU A 8 3.73 -48.02 0.45
CA LEU A 8 2.86 -46.94 0.91
C LEU A 8 2.93 -46.81 2.44
N LYS A 9 4.04 -46.25 2.93
CA LYS A 9 4.29 -45.95 4.34
C LYS A 9 5.00 -44.60 4.49
N ARG A 10 5.04 -44.06 5.71
CA ARG A 10 5.77 -42.82 6.01
C ARG A 10 7.24 -42.98 5.61
N ILE A 11 7.76 -42.01 4.84
CA ILE A 11 9.19 -41.95 4.50
C ILE A 11 9.94 -41.39 5.69
N GLU A 12 10.80 -42.17 6.34
CA GLU A 12 11.50 -41.74 7.56
C GLU A 12 12.55 -40.65 7.30
N ASN A 13 13.35 -40.82 6.24
CA ASN A 13 14.38 -39.85 5.86
C ASN A 13 13.75 -38.49 5.52
N LYS A 14 14.10 -37.45 6.28
CA LYS A 14 13.54 -36.09 6.18
C LYS A 14 13.76 -35.46 4.79
N ILE A 15 14.95 -35.61 4.21
CA ILE A 15 15.30 -35.03 2.90
C ILE A 15 14.49 -35.72 1.80
N SER A 16 14.48 -37.06 1.81
CA SER A 16 13.69 -37.84 0.84
C SER A 16 12.21 -37.52 0.96
N ARG A 17 11.67 -37.43 2.18
CA ARG A 17 10.27 -37.06 2.44
C ARG A 17 9.94 -35.68 1.90
N GLN A 18 10.80 -34.68 2.08
CA GLN A 18 10.61 -33.33 1.56
C GLN A 18 10.57 -33.31 0.03
N VAL A 19 11.52 -33.96 -0.63
CA VAL A 19 11.57 -34.03 -2.10
C VAL A 19 10.35 -34.78 -2.66
N THR A 20 9.97 -35.90 -2.04
CA THR A 20 8.79 -36.67 -2.43
C THR A 20 7.51 -35.88 -2.20
N PHE A 21 7.37 -35.16 -1.09
CA PHE A 21 6.23 -34.29 -0.83
C PHE A 21 6.09 -33.24 -1.93
N SER A 22 7.15 -32.51 -2.27
CA SER A 22 7.12 -31.51 -3.34
C SER A 22 6.67 -32.12 -4.67
N LYS A 23 7.23 -33.26 -5.07
CA LYS A 23 6.88 -33.92 -6.33
C LYS A 23 5.45 -34.47 -6.34
N ARG A 24 5.04 -35.18 -5.28
CA ARG A 24 3.70 -35.78 -5.19
C ARG A 24 2.60 -34.72 -5.07
N ARG A 25 2.82 -33.65 -4.29
CA ARG A 25 1.90 -32.52 -4.19
C ARG A 25 1.68 -31.87 -5.56
N SER A 26 2.76 -31.60 -6.30
CA SER A 26 2.64 -31.07 -7.67
C SER A 26 1.94 -32.04 -8.61
N GLY A 27 2.21 -33.34 -8.51
CA GLY A 27 1.51 -34.36 -9.29
C GLY A 27 0.02 -34.45 -8.96
N LEU A 28 -0.35 -34.34 -7.68
CA LEU A 28 -1.73 -34.35 -7.22
C LEU A 28 -2.50 -33.13 -7.72
N LEU A 29 -1.87 -31.94 -7.67
CA LEU A 29 -2.47 -30.70 -8.20
C LEU A 29 -2.73 -30.82 -9.70
N LYS A 30 -1.79 -31.39 -10.46
CA LYS A 30 -2.00 -31.65 -11.90
C LYS A 30 -3.20 -32.56 -12.15
N LYS A 31 -3.35 -33.63 -11.37
CA LYS A 31 -4.51 -34.53 -11.49
C LYS A 31 -5.82 -33.86 -11.10
N ALA A 32 -5.83 -33.05 -10.05
CA ALA A 32 -7.01 -32.28 -9.66
C ALA A 32 -7.43 -31.32 -10.78
N HIS A 33 -6.47 -30.66 -11.41
CA HIS A 33 -6.71 -29.79 -12.57
C HIS A 33 -7.23 -30.57 -13.79
N GLU A 34 -6.62 -31.72 -14.11
CA GLU A 34 -7.11 -32.61 -15.19
C GLU A 34 -8.58 -33.00 -14.96
N ILE A 35 -8.96 -33.40 -13.75
CA ILE A 35 -10.35 -33.76 -13.41
C ILE A 35 -11.27 -32.57 -13.59
N SER A 36 -10.87 -31.39 -13.09
CA SER A 36 -11.69 -30.19 -13.22
C SER A 36 -11.97 -29.85 -14.69
N VAL A 37 -10.95 -29.88 -15.54
CA VAL A 37 -11.08 -29.52 -16.96
C VAL A 37 -11.82 -30.60 -17.75
N LEU A 38 -11.52 -31.89 -17.52
CA LEU A 38 -12.10 -32.98 -18.30
C LEU A 38 -13.57 -33.26 -17.95
N CYS A 39 -13.98 -32.99 -16.72
CA CYS A 39 -15.30 -33.35 -16.21
C CYS A 39 -16.14 -32.15 -15.79
N ASP A 40 -15.68 -30.92 -16.03
CA ASP A 40 -16.33 -29.68 -15.57
C ASP A 40 -16.68 -29.73 -14.07
N ALA A 41 -15.72 -30.22 -13.28
CA ALA A 41 -15.89 -30.43 -11.85
C ALA A 41 -15.20 -29.31 -11.05
N GLU A 42 -15.88 -28.81 -10.02
CA GLU A 42 -15.23 -27.96 -9.01
C GLU A 42 -14.40 -28.82 -8.07
N VAL A 43 -13.11 -28.51 -7.95
CA VAL A 43 -12.15 -29.29 -7.16
C VAL A 43 -11.34 -28.37 -6.27
N ALA A 44 -11.32 -28.66 -4.97
CA ALA A 44 -10.45 -28.01 -4.00
C ALA A 44 -9.48 -29.03 -3.39
N LEU A 45 -8.24 -28.60 -3.17
CA LEU A 45 -7.20 -29.39 -2.50
C LEU A 45 -6.51 -28.53 -1.45
N ILE A 46 -6.50 -29.01 -0.20
CA ILE A 46 -5.83 -28.38 0.93
C ILE A 46 -4.78 -29.36 1.48
N VAL A 47 -3.52 -28.93 1.56
CA VAL A 47 -2.41 -29.77 2.04
C VAL A 47 -1.58 -29.00 3.06
N PHE A 48 -1.55 -29.49 4.30
CA PHE A 48 -0.62 -29.01 5.32
C PHE A 48 0.65 -29.87 5.33
N SER A 49 1.80 -29.22 5.25
CA SER A 49 3.08 -29.91 5.50
C SER A 49 3.26 -30.21 6.98
N THR A 50 4.18 -31.11 7.33
CA THR A 50 4.54 -31.40 8.73
C THR A 50 5.11 -30.19 9.49
N LYS A 51 5.42 -29.09 8.79
CA LYS A 51 5.87 -27.82 9.38
C LYS A 51 4.72 -26.81 9.55
N GLY A 52 3.47 -27.20 9.28
CA GLY A 52 2.30 -26.32 9.32
C GLY A 52 2.12 -25.42 8.09
N LYS A 53 3.04 -25.45 7.11
CA LYS A 53 2.86 -24.67 5.88
C LYS A 53 1.68 -25.20 5.07
N LEU A 54 0.74 -24.31 4.76
CA LEU A 54 -0.42 -24.51 3.91
C LEU A 54 -0.01 -24.48 2.43
N PHE A 55 -0.55 -25.42 1.66
CA PHE A 55 -0.53 -25.44 0.21
C PHE A 55 -1.94 -25.75 -0.28
N GLU A 56 -2.47 -24.90 -1.13
CA GLU A 56 -3.85 -25.01 -1.58
C GLU A 56 -3.96 -24.88 -3.10
N TYR A 57 -5.06 -25.41 -3.63
CA TYR A 57 -5.47 -25.30 -5.02
C TYR A 57 -7.00 -25.31 -5.08
N SER A 58 -7.58 -24.42 -5.87
CA SER A 58 -8.99 -24.41 -6.20
C SER A 58 -9.15 -24.24 -7.71
N THR A 59 -10.30 -24.67 -8.22
CA THR A 59 -10.78 -24.32 -9.57
C THR A 59 -11.21 -22.84 -9.61
N ASP A 60 -11.68 -22.35 -10.76
CA ASP A 60 -11.98 -20.92 -10.98
C ASP A 60 -13.04 -20.34 -10.02
N SER A 61 -13.89 -21.20 -9.46
CA SER A 61 -14.66 -20.93 -8.25
C SER A 61 -13.69 -20.84 -7.07
N SER A 62 -13.36 -19.62 -6.63
CA SER A 62 -12.41 -19.36 -5.53
C SER A 62 -12.55 -20.35 -4.35
N MET A 63 -11.44 -20.63 -3.65
CA MET A 63 -11.40 -21.58 -2.54
C MET A 63 -12.54 -21.38 -1.53
N GLU A 64 -12.87 -20.13 -1.21
CA GLU A 64 -13.96 -19.82 -0.28
C GLU A 64 -15.31 -20.36 -0.75
N LYS A 65 -15.61 -20.26 -2.06
CA LYS A 65 -16.88 -20.72 -2.63
C LYS A 65 -17.03 -22.24 -2.58
N ILE A 66 -15.95 -22.97 -2.84
CA ILE A 66 -15.98 -24.45 -2.79
C ILE A 66 -16.13 -24.90 -1.34
N ILE A 67 -15.43 -24.27 -0.40
CA ILE A 67 -15.56 -24.54 1.04
C ILE A 67 -16.98 -24.22 1.51
N GLU A 68 -17.52 -23.06 1.16
CA GLU A 68 -18.89 -22.67 1.52
C GLU A 68 -19.92 -23.67 0.97
N ARG A 69 -19.76 -24.11 -0.28
CA ARG A 69 -20.62 -25.15 -0.87
C ARG A 69 -20.48 -26.46 -0.10
N TYR A 70 -19.25 -26.90 0.20
CA TYR A 70 -19.00 -28.10 0.99
C TYR A 70 -19.63 -28.02 2.38
N GLU A 71 -19.49 -26.90 3.09
CA GLU A 71 -20.08 -26.69 4.41
C GLU A 71 -21.61 -26.82 4.33
N ARG A 72 -22.26 -26.15 3.38
CA ARG A 72 -23.73 -26.26 3.19
C ARG A 72 -24.18 -27.70 2.99
N TYR A 73 -23.46 -28.48 2.17
CA TYR A 73 -23.77 -29.91 1.95
C TYR A 73 -23.45 -30.78 3.17
N SER A 74 -22.29 -30.58 3.80
CA SER A 74 -21.85 -31.31 4.99
C SER A 74 -22.79 -31.08 6.16
N TYR A 75 -23.26 -29.83 6.37
CA TYR A 75 -24.29 -29.53 7.36
C TYR A 75 -25.63 -30.21 7.03
N ALA A 76 -26.05 -30.20 5.76
CA ALA A 76 -27.27 -30.90 5.35
C ALA A 76 -27.17 -32.43 5.54
N GLU A 77 -26.00 -33.02 5.28
CA GLU A 77 -25.73 -34.45 5.47
C GLU A 77 -25.59 -34.82 6.96
N GLN A 78 -24.94 -33.98 7.77
CA GLN A 78 -24.83 -34.15 9.23
C GLN A 78 -26.19 -34.11 9.90
N ARG A 79 -27.14 -33.29 9.40
CA ARG A 79 -28.54 -33.30 9.88
C ARG A 79 -29.27 -34.62 9.62
N LEU A 80 -28.82 -35.42 8.66
CA LEU A 80 -29.40 -36.74 8.38
C LEU A 80 -28.70 -37.86 9.16
N ASN A 81 -27.43 -37.65 9.56
CA ASN A 81 -26.57 -38.67 10.16
C ASN A 81 -26.41 -38.56 11.69
N MET A 82 -26.74 -37.40 12.29
CA MET A 82 -26.68 -37.23 13.74
C MET A 82 -27.98 -37.67 14.39
N THR A 83 -27.88 -38.53 15.39
CA THR A 83 -28.97 -38.81 16.32
C THR A 83 -29.40 -37.49 16.96
N ASP A 84 -30.57 -37.05 16.53
CA ASP A 84 -31.27 -35.76 16.55
C ASP A 84 -31.23 -34.87 17.82
N ASP A 85 -30.74 -35.30 18.98
CA ASP A 85 -30.99 -34.56 20.24
C ASP A 85 -29.88 -33.58 20.65
N GLU A 86 -28.72 -34.05 21.15
CA GLU A 86 -27.84 -33.18 21.96
C GLU A 86 -27.14 -32.04 21.18
N SER A 87 -26.78 -32.28 19.92
CA SER A 87 -26.07 -31.29 19.10
C SER A 87 -27.02 -30.24 18.54
N GLN A 88 -28.23 -30.68 18.20
CA GLN A 88 -29.31 -29.85 17.67
C GLN A 88 -29.86 -28.96 18.76
N GLU A 89 -30.09 -29.47 19.97
CA GLU A 89 -30.51 -28.67 21.13
C GLU A 89 -29.51 -27.55 21.47
N LYS A 90 -28.20 -27.84 21.41
CA LYS A 90 -27.17 -26.83 21.70
C LYS A 90 -27.19 -25.68 20.70
N TRP A 91 -27.24 -25.95 19.39
CA TRP A 91 -27.29 -24.88 18.39
C TRP A 91 -28.65 -24.18 18.35
N ASN A 92 -29.75 -24.90 18.61
CA ASN A 92 -31.06 -24.30 18.81
C ASN A 92 -31.09 -23.34 20.00
N LEU A 93 -30.26 -23.54 21.02
CA LEU A 93 -30.17 -22.64 22.16
C LEU A 93 -29.19 -21.48 21.92
N GLU A 94 -28.05 -21.72 21.28
CA GLU A 94 -27.01 -20.71 21.07
C GLU A 94 -27.35 -19.73 19.93
N PHE A 95 -28.03 -20.19 18.88
CA PHE A 95 -28.37 -19.33 17.75
C PHE A 95 -29.35 -18.19 18.13
N PRO A 96 -30.47 -18.44 18.83
CA PRO A 96 -31.35 -17.36 19.30
C PRO A 96 -30.67 -16.40 20.26
N LYS A 97 -29.77 -16.88 21.13
CA LYS A 97 -28.97 -16.01 22.01
C LYS A 97 -28.10 -15.05 21.20
N LEU A 98 -27.46 -15.55 20.15
CA LEU A 98 -26.63 -14.75 19.27
C LEU A 98 -27.47 -13.72 18.49
N VAL A 99 -28.61 -14.15 17.94
CA VAL A 99 -29.55 -13.25 17.23
C VAL A 99 -30.02 -12.14 18.17
N ALA A 100 -30.47 -12.47 19.38
CA ALA A 100 -30.89 -11.49 20.38
C ALA A 100 -29.75 -10.52 20.74
N ARG A 101 -28.50 -11.00 20.80
CA ARG A 101 -27.34 -10.14 21.04
C ARG A 101 -27.09 -9.17 19.88
N VAL A 102 -27.20 -9.63 18.63
CA VAL A 102 -27.06 -8.78 17.44
C VAL A 102 -28.15 -7.71 17.41
N GLU A 103 -29.41 -8.09 17.65
CA GLU A 103 -30.53 -7.15 17.69
C GLU A 103 -30.38 -6.10 18.79
N LEU A 104 -29.91 -6.50 19.97
CA LEU A 104 -29.63 -5.57 21.07
C LEU A 104 -28.52 -4.57 20.67
N LEU A 105 -27.44 -5.05 20.06
CA LEU A 105 -26.35 -4.18 19.60
C LEU A 105 -26.82 -3.20 18.52
N GLN A 106 -27.61 -3.66 17.55
CA GLN A 106 -28.17 -2.81 16.51
C GLN A 106 -29.12 -1.76 17.10
N ARG A 107 -29.98 -2.14 18.04
CA ARG A 107 -30.85 -1.20 18.76
C ARG A 107 -30.04 -0.15 19.53
N ASN A 108 -28.98 -0.57 20.22
CA ASN A 108 -28.10 0.38 20.92
C ASN A 108 -27.43 1.37 19.96
N ILE A 109 -26.99 0.91 18.78
CA ILE A 109 -26.43 1.80 17.75
C ILE A 109 -27.46 2.85 17.32
N ARG A 110 -28.70 2.44 17.04
CA ARG A 110 -29.79 3.38 16.71
C ARG A 110 -29.99 4.41 17.82
N ASN A 111 -30.04 3.96 19.07
CA ASN A 111 -30.14 4.85 20.22
C ASN A 111 -28.97 5.84 20.31
N TYR A 112 -27.72 5.40 20.10
CA TYR A 112 -26.55 6.28 20.11
C TYR A 112 -26.56 7.32 18.98
N VAL A 113 -27.21 7.03 17.86
CA VAL A 113 -27.40 7.95 16.73
C VAL A 113 -28.60 8.88 16.95
N GLY A 114 -29.43 8.60 17.96
CA GLY A 114 -30.63 9.38 18.30
C GLY A 114 -31.91 8.86 17.65
N GLU A 115 -31.88 7.65 17.09
CA GLU A 115 -33.04 6.96 16.52
C GLU A 115 -33.71 6.04 17.56
N ASP A 116 -34.98 5.69 17.34
CA ASP A 116 -35.75 4.74 18.17
C ASP A 116 -35.69 5.00 19.70
N LEU A 117 -35.67 6.27 20.12
CA LEU A 117 -35.57 6.64 21.54
C LEU A 117 -36.89 6.50 22.32
N GLY A 118 -38.04 6.39 21.63
CA GLY A 118 -39.37 6.33 22.23
C GLY A 118 -39.57 5.23 23.30
N PRO A 119 -39.00 4.02 23.15
CA PRO A 119 -39.11 2.95 24.16
C PRO A 119 -38.26 3.16 25.41
N LEU A 120 -37.33 4.13 25.44
CA LEU A 120 -36.44 4.32 26.58
C LEU A 120 -37.14 5.12 27.69
N SER A 121 -36.92 4.72 28.93
CA SER A 121 -37.31 5.52 30.09
C SER A 121 -36.43 6.77 30.23
N LEU A 122 -36.92 7.77 30.97
CA LEU A 122 -36.16 9.00 31.23
C LEU A 122 -34.78 8.72 31.86
N ARG A 123 -34.69 7.73 32.75
CA ARG A 123 -33.41 7.34 33.39
C ARG A 123 -32.43 6.75 32.38
N GLU A 124 -32.91 5.90 31.47
CA GLU A 124 -32.09 5.31 30.42
C GLU A 124 -31.62 6.37 29.43
N LEU A 125 -32.48 7.32 29.09
CA LEU A 125 -32.12 8.44 28.20
C LEU A 125 -31.05 9.34 28.83
N GLN A 126 -31.19 9.66 30.13
CA GLN A 126 -30.16 10.42 30.87
C GLN A 126 -28.82 9.67 30.94
N SER A 127 -28.86 8.35 31.17
CA SER A 127 -27.65 7.52 31.15
C SER A 127 -27.00 7.51 29.78
N LEU A 128 -27.79 7.41 28.71
CA LEU A 128 -27.33 7.43 27.32
C LEU A 128 -26.67 8.77 26.98
N GLU A 129 -27.31 9.88 27.36
CA GLU A 129 -26.77 11.23 27.19
C GLU A 129 -25.42 11.39 27.90
N GLN A 130 -25.34 11.00 29.18
CA GLN A 130 -24.10 11.08 29.96
C GLN A 130 -22.98 10.24 29.34
N GLN A 131 -23.31 9.04 28.83
CA GLN A 131 -22.35 8.16 28.16
C GLN A 131 -21.83 8.79 26.85
N LEU A 132 -22.71 9.38 26.04
CA LEU A 132 -22.33 10.05 24.80
C LEU A 132 -21.50 11.30 25.06
N ASP A 133 -21.89 12.15 26.02
CA ASP A 133 -21.12 13.35 26.38
C ASP A 133 -19.70 12.98 26.87
N THR A 134 -19.61 11.97 27.72
CA THR A 134 -18.31 11.45 28.19
C THR A 134 -17.47 10.91 27.03
N ALA A 135 -18.07 10.15 26.12
CA ALA A 135 -17.37 9.59 24.95
C ALA A 135 -16.87 10.70 24.02
N VAL A 136 -17.70 11.70 23.71
CA VAL A 136 -17.35 12.82 22.85
C VAL A 136 -16.22 13.66 23.47
N LYS A 137 -16.28 13.93 24.78
CA LYS A 137 -15.18 14.60 25.50
C LYS A 137 -13.87 13.84 25.36
N ARG A 138 -13.86 12.52 25.60
CA ARG A 138 -12.68 11.67 25.43
C ARG A 138 -12.13 11.70 24.00
N ILE A 139 -13.00 11.58 23.00
CA ILE A 139 -12.61 11.63 21.58
C ILE A 139 -11.96 12.98 21.23
N ARG A 140 -12.56 14.10 21.65
CA ARG A 140 -12.01 15.44 21.43
C ARG A 140 -10.65 15.61 22.10
N THR A 141 -10.51 15.22 23.36
CA THR A 141 -9.23 15.28 24.08
C THR A 141 -8.16 14.48 23.36
N ARG A 142 -8.47 13.24 22.94
CA ARG A 142 -7.51 12.39 22.23
C ARG A 142 -7.13 12.98 20.87
N LYS A 143 -8.09 13.51 20.12
CA LYS A 143 -7.86 14.16 18.82
C LYS A 143 -6.96 15.39 18.97
N ASN A 144 -7.22 16.24 19.97
CA ASN A 144 -6.39 17.40 20.25
C ASN A 144 -4.98 17.00 20.66
N GLN A 145 -4.85 15.98 21.51
CA GLN A 145 -3.55 15.45 21.91
C GLN A 145 -2.73 14.99 20.69
N LEU A 146 -3.32 14.16 19.81
CA LEU A 146 -2.66 13.68 18.59
C LEU A 146 -2.28 14.84 17.65
N MET A 147 -3.11 15.87 17.56
CA MET A 147 -2.82 17.07 16.77
C MET A 147 -1.63 17.84 17.34
N HIS A 148 -1.55 18.03 18.66
CA HIS A 148 -0.42 18.67 19.32
C HIS A 148 0.88 17.87 19.17
N GLU A 149 0.81 16.54 19.28
CA GLU A 149 1.93 15.64 19.03
C GLU A 149 2.44 15.84 17.58
N SER A 150 1.55 15.83 16.59
CA SER A 150 1.90 16.05 15.18
C SER A 150 2.52 17.42 14.91
N ILE A 151 1.96 18.50 15.48
CA ILE A 151 2.51 19.85 15.35
C ILE A 151 3.93 19.90 15.93
N SER A 152 4.14 19.30 17.10
CA SER A 152 5.44 19.28 17.78
C SER A 152 6.50 18.54 16.95
N GLU A 153 6.13 17.42 16.33
CA GLU A 153 7.01 16.68 15.43
C GLU A 153 7.39 17.49 14.19
N LEU A 154 6.43 18.16 13.57
CA LEU A 154 6.67 19.00 12.38
C LEU A 154 7.57 20.18 12.72
N GLN A 155 7.33 20.88 13.82
CA GLN A 155 8.19 21.98 14.28
C GLN A 155 9.63 21.51 14.57
N LYS A 156 9.80 20.29 15.10
CA LYS A 156 11.14 19.71 15.30
C LYS A 156 11.84 19.44 13.97
N LYS A 157 11.11 18.93 12.96
CA LYS A 157 11.64 18.71 11.61
C LYS A 157 12.01 20.03 10.93
N GLU A 158 11.17 21.05 11.04
CA GLU A 158 11.43 22.39 10.51
C GLU A 158 12.74 22.96 11.07
N ARG A 159 12.93 22.94 12.40
CA ARG A 159 14.17 23.40 13.03
C ARG A 159 15.40 22.63 12.54
N SER A 160 15.30 21.31 12.47
CA SER A 160 16.41 20.46 11.99
C SER A 160 16.79 20.75 10.53
N LEU A 161 15.80 20.94 9.66
CA LEU A 161 16.04 21.31 8.26
C LEU A 161 16.63 22.71 8.13
N GLN A 162 16.18 23.65 8.96
CA GLN A 162 16.71 25.02 8.97
C GLN A 162 18.18 25.04 9.43
N GLU A 163 18.54 24.26 10.44
CA GLU A 163 19.93 24.07 10.87
C GLU A 163 20.79 23.46 9.76
N GLN A 164 20.30 22.43 9.07
CA GLN A 164 21.00 21.82 7.94
C GLN A 164 21.20 22.81 6.78
N ASN A 165 20.16 23.57 6.41
CA ASN A 165 20.25 24.60 5.37
C ASN A 165 21.25 25.69 5.74
N ASN A 166 21.25 26.17 6.99
CA ASN A 166 22.23 27.15 7.45
C ASN A 166 23.67 26.62 7.38
N LEU A 167 23.87 25.34 7.71
CA LEU A 167 25.18 24.69 7.59
C LEU A 167 25.62 24.57 6.12
N LEU A 168 24.71 24.20 5.23
CA LEU A 168 25.00 24.11 3.79
C LEU A 168 25.32 25.48 3.19
N LEU A 169 24.59 26.53 3.57
CA LEU A 169 24.87 27.91 3.14
C LEU A 169 26.26 28.37 3.58
N LYS A 170 26.69 28.06 4.82
CA LYS A 170 28.06 28.34 5.27
C LYS A 170 29.10 27.61 4.43
N LYS A 171 28.90 26.31 4.19
CA LYS A 171 29.80 25.49 3.35
C LYS A 171 29.87 25.98 1.89
N MET A 172 28.77 26.50 1.35
CA MET A 172 28.74 27.07 0.00
C MET A 172 29.59 28.34 -0.07
N LYS A 173 29.43 29.25 0.90
CA LYS A 173 30.25 30.47 0.99
C LYS A 173 31.74 30.15 1.15
N GLU A 174 32.09 29.22 2.03
CA GLU A 174 33.48 28.77 2.21
C GLU A 174 34.08 28.22 0.92
N LYS A 175 33.30 27.46 0.13
CA LYS A 175 33.75 26.93 -1.17
C LYS A 175 33.90 28.02 -2.24
N GLU A 176 32.98 29.00 -2.27
CA GLU A 176 33.08 30.15 -3.18
C GLU A 176 34.32 31.00 -2.88
N GLU A 177 34.60 31.26 -1.60
CA GLU A 177 35.82 31.97 -1.15
C GLU A 177 37.10 31.20 -1.52
N GLN A 178 37.10 29.87 -1.35
CA GLN A 178 38.22 29.02 -1.77
C GLN A 178 38.44 29.03 -3.29
N GLN A 179 37.36 29.04 -4.09
CA GLN A 179 37.46 29.13 -5.55
C GLN A 179 37.95 30.50 -6.03
N GLN A 180 37.52 31.59 -5.38
CA GLN A 180 38.02 32.93 -5.68
C GLN A 180 39.50 33.08 -5.33
N GLN A 181 39.96 32.49 -4.22
CA GLN A 181 41.39 32.46 -3.88
C GLN A 181 42.20 31.63 -4.88
N GLN A 182 41.70 30.50 -5.36
CA GLN A 182 42.37 29.73 -6.42
C GLN A 182 42.46 30.47 -7.76
N GLN A 183 41.39 31.17 -8.17
CA GLN A 183 41.43 31.99 -9.39
C GLN A 183 42.39 33.18 -9.30
N ASN A 184 42.52 33.81 -8.11
CA ASN A 184 43.47 34.91 -7.91
C ASN A 184 44.94 34.44 -7.89
N SER A 185 45.24 33.20 -7.51
CA SER A 185 46.59 32.64 -7.59
C SER A 185 47.01 32.22 -9.01
N SER A 186 46.06 32.01 -9.93
CA SER A 186 46.36 31.67 -11.34
C SER A 186 46.62 32.86 -12.26
N ASN A 187 46.56 34.11 -11.76
CA ASN A 187 46.71 35.34 -12.57
C ASN A 187 48.13 35.96 -12.58
N PHE A 188 49.17 35.26 -12.13
CA PHE A 188 50.56 35.72 -12.25
C PHE A 188 51.33 35.04 -13.41
N VAL A 189 51.51 35.82 -14.48
CA VAL A 189 52.62 35.86 -15.46
C VAL A 189 52.66 34.83 -16.60
N PHE A 190 52.37 35.32 -17.82
CA PHE A 190 53.23 35.14 -19.00
C PHE A 190 53.28 36.46 -19.82
N PRO A 191 54.45 37.01 -20.21
CA PRO A 191 54.53 38.27 -20.93
C PRO A 191 54.41 38.07 -22.45
N ARG A 192 53.61 38.93 -23.10
CA ARG A 192 53.51 39.07 -24.57
C ARG A 192 54.58 40.08 -25.06
N PRO A 193 55.37 39.80 -26.12
CA PRO A 193 56.38 40.74 -26.61
C PRO A 193 55.78 41.84 -27.50
N PRO A 194 56.46 43.01 -27.64
CA PRO A 194 55.94 44.21 -28.29
C PRO A 194 56.10 44.22 -29.83
N PRO A 195 55.37 45.10 -30.56
CA PRO A 195 55.33 45.10 -32.01
C PRO A 195 56.45 45.97 -32.63
N GLN A 196 57.00 45.53 -33.76
CA GLN A 196 57.82 46.38 -34.63
C GLN A 196 57.22 46.45 -36.05
N SER A 197 57.15 47.68 -36.56
CA SER A 197 56.64 48.10 -37.86
C SER A 197 57.55 47.68 -39.01
N LEU A 198 57.00 47.48 -40.21
CA LEU A 198 57.55 48.00 -41.49
C LEU A 198 56.53 47.82 -42.64
N ARG A 199 55.87 48.94 -42.95
CA ARG A 199 55.54 49.56 -44.26
C ARG A 199 54.99 48.76 -45.48
N PRO A 200 54.32 49.49 -46.41
CA PRO A 200 53.16 49.01 -47.17
C PRO A 200 53.41 48.85 -48.68
N SER A 201 52.46 48.25 -49.40
CA SER A 201 52.10 48.43 -50.84
C SER A 201 51.03 47.38 -51.17
N SER A 202 50.07 47.50 -52.08
CA SER A 202 49.42 48.59 -52.81
C SER A 202 48.24 47.94 -53.56
N LEU A 203 47.11 48.64 -53.62
CA LEU A 203 45.99 48.57 -54.59
C LEU A 203 45.98 47.49 -55.69
N SER A 204 44.85 46.77 -55.81
CA SER A 204 44.01 46.58 -57.04
C SER A 204 42.90 45.55 -56.76
N ILE A 205 41.61 45.91 -56.79
CA ILE A 205 40.66 45.93 -57.93
C ILE A 205 40.00 44.56 -58.23
N GLY A 206 38.65 44.58 -58.26
CA GLY A 206 37.73 43.55 -58.78
C GLY A 206 37.40 42.45 -57.77
N GLY A 207 36.17 41.99 -57.57
CA GLY A 207 34.91 42.15 -58.29
C GLY A 207 34.06 40.89 -58.02
N ASP A 208 32.80 41.10 -57.66
CA ASP A 208 31.62 40.21 -57.72
C ASP A 208 31.54 38.83 -57.03
N SER A 209 30.42 38.71 -56.29
CA SER A 209 29.42 37.62 -56.28
C SER A 209 29.85 36.19 -55.94
N GLU A 210 29.03 35.32 -55.36
CA GLU A 210 27.74 35.28 -54.67
C GLU A 210 27.69 33.84 -54.15
N GLN A 211 27.21 33.57 -52.94
CA GLN A 211 26.13 32.62 -52.73
C GLN A 211 25.71 32.52 -51.26
N ALA A 212 24.42 32.83 -51.06
CA ALA A 212 23.40 32.08 -50.31
C ALA A 212 23.73 31.61 -48.88
N GLY A 213 22.88 31.81 -47.89
CA GLY A 213 21.48 32.20 -47.92
C GLY A 213 20.91 31.97 -46.51
N ALA A 214 20.08 32.91 -46.09
CA ALA A 214 19.40 32.93 -44.80
C ALA A 214 18.25 31.93 -44.71
N GLN A 215 17.88 31.58 -43.48
CA GLN A 215 16.52 31.30 -42.95
C GLN A 215 16.72 30.93 -41.47
N ASN A 216 16.50 31.81 -40.49
CA ASN A 216 15.27 32.45 -40.01
C ASN A 216 14.26 31.48 -39.35
N GLU A 217 14.03 31.76 -38.06
CA GLU A 217 12.82 31.64 -37.23
C GLU A 217 11.79 30.54 -37.55
N GLN A 218 11.41 29.75 -36.53
CA GLN A 218 10.05 29.89 -36.00
C GLN A 218 9.82 29.29 -34.59
N LEU A 219 8.94 30.01 -33.90
CA LEU A 219 8.31 29.76 -32.61
C LEU A 219 7.59 28.40 -32.50
N GLY A 220 7.58 27.86 -31.28
CA GLY A 220 6.62 26.87 -30.81
C GLY A 220 6.62 26.84 -29.29
N GLY A 221 5.62 27.48 -28.68
CA GLY A 221 5.46 27.52 -27.22
C GLY A 221 4.79 26.27 -26.67
N ASP A 222 5.20 25.87 -25.46
CA ASP A 222 4.32 25.22 -24.50
C ASP A 222 4.88 25.45 -23.08
N GLN A 223 4.14 26.20 -22.25
CA GLN A 223 4.46 26.41 -20.84
C GLN A 223 3.74 25.33 -20.02
N THR A 224 4.50 24.42 -19.42
CA THR A 224 3.97 23.49 -18.41
C THR A 224 4.26 24.04 -17.01
N ILE A 225 3.18 24.44 -16.32
CA ILE A 225 3.15 24.81 -14.90
C ILE A 225 3.11 23.52 -14.06
N PRO A 226 3.95 23.35 -13.02
CA PRO A 226 3.77 22.24 -12.09
C PRO A 226 2.67 22.57 -11.07
N ASN A 227 1.51 21.91 -11.21
CA ASN A 227 0.42 21.92 -10.24
C ASN A 227 0.87 21.32 -8.91
N THR A 228 0.96 22.16 -7.87
CA THR A 228 1.05 21.73 -6.47
C THR A 228 -0.36 21.49 -5.93
N THR A 229 -0.89 20.29 -6.16
CA THR A 229 -2.12 19.84 -5.51
C THR A 229 -1.85 19.62 -4.02
N SER A 230 -2.29 20.59 -3.21
CA SER A 230 -2.48 20.43 -1.76
C SER A 230 -3.50 19.31 -1.51
N ALA A 231 -3.01 18.09 -1.35
CA ALA A 231 -3.82 16.94 -0.96
C ALA A 231 -3.96 16.96 0.57
N MET A 232 -5.14 17.37 1.07
CA MET A 232 -5.47 17.21 2.49
C MET A 232 -5.57 15.72 2.86
N PRO A 233 -5.18 15.34 4.09
CA PRO A 233 -5.14 13.95 4.51
C PRO A 233 -6.55 13.33 4.67
N PRO A 234 -6.67 12.00 4.52
CA PRO A 234 -7.93 11.27 4.34
C PRO A 234 -8.89 11.25 5.54
N TRP A 235 -8.50 11.81 6.70
CA TRP A 235 -9.35 11.91 7.90
C TRP A 235 -10.07 13.26 8.03
N PHE A 236 -9.88 14.17 7.07
CA PHE A 236 -10.51 15.49 7.08
C PHE A 236 -11.96 15.38 6.58
N LEU A 237 -12.90 15.24 7.51
CA LEU A 237 -14.34 15.25 7.24
C LEU A 237 -14.71 16.60 6.62
N ARG A 238 -15.23 16.57 5.39
CA ARG A 238 -15.84 17.74 4.76
C ARG A 238 -17.19 18.03 5.41
N PRO A 239 -17.55 19.29 5.69
CA PRO A 239 -18.91 19.63 6.06
C PRO A 239 -19.82 19.40 4.85
N THR A 240 -20.75 18.45 4.95
CA THR A 240 -21.87 18.33 4.03
C THR A 240 -22.88 19.43 4.39
N ASN A 241 -22.88 20.51 3.62
CA ASN A 241 -24.05 21.37 3.49
C ASN A 241 -24.89 20.82 2.34
N GLN A 242 -26.01 20.19 2.67
CA GLN A 242 -27.38 20.49 2.22
C GLN A 242 -28.27 19.27 2.45
#